data_AF-A0A353B2N9-F1
#
_entry.id   AF-A0A353B2N9-F1
#
_cell.length_a   1.000
_cell.length_b   1.000
_cell.length_c   1.000
_cell.angle_alpha   90.00
_cell.angle_beta   90.00
_cell.angle_gamma   90.00
#
_symmetry.space_group_name_H-M   'P 1'
#
loop_
_entity.id
_entity.type
_entity.pdbx_description
1 polymer ?
#
loop_
_entity_poly.entity_id
_entity_poly.type
_entity_poly.pdbx_seq_one_letter_code
_entity_poly.pdbx_strand_id
1 'polypeptide(L)'
;MELPAMRIARYAKKLASLVGLLLLLMDATSAQPRGEPPAPQSARLELINASSSEIHAYWLREDGSERLTLKVQPDGRQNIRTTVGHIHVIRDSNGKELDRVQCTQPIQGHYFHHAGQIRLAGLVDELPHNQVLKIPANVNVPAFYTKLILAGGYPVVGSSSVDDYALKEAAFLINQLLSKRPATCAAMIRSGSRMCIMSEDEFTTDLPEFRWLAARSPVDGVAGRDYWDARARGLGGSETDPFCSVGEENLLAFKNDPYWTENILIHEFAHNIHLRGLLNVDRTFDRRLKRTYDTAMAKGLWKGKYASVNHHEYFAEGVQSWFDDNRENDHDHNHVNTRAELVDYDSGLADMCREVFGDTQLKYTKPTSRLTGHMAGYDQKLAPVFKWPDRLTTAKREIHRLAQERSAED
;
A
#
# COMPACT_ATOMS: atom_id res chain seq x y z
N MET A 1 -73.49 20.94 21.85
CA MET A 1 -73.43 21.07 23.32
C MET A 1 -72.88 19.76 23.86
N GLU A 2 -71.60 19.81 24.22
CA GLU A 2 -70.91 19.02 25.25
C GLU A 2 -70.80 17.49 25.13
N LEU A 3 -69.53 17.07 25.07
CA LEU A 3 -69.03 15.71 25.21
C LEU A 3 -68.41 15.52 26.62
N PRO A 4 -68.47 14.29 27.18
CA PRO A 4 -67.87 13.91 28.46
C PRO A 4 -66.58 13.05 28.33
N ALA A 5 -65.98 12.76 29.50
CA ALA A 5 -65.30 11.50 29.90
C ALA A 5 -63.81 11.18 29.58
N MET A 6 -63.18 10.61 30.63
CA MET A 6 -62.25 9.44 30.70
C MET A 6 -60.73 9.52 30.36
N ARG A 7 -59.95 9.19 31.42
CA ARG A 7 -58.86 8.16 31.57
C ARG A 7 -57.58 8.16 30.70
N ILE A 8 -56.44 8.26 31.42
CA ILE A 8 -55.24 7.37 31.46
C ILE A 8 -54.12 7.45 30.37
N ALA A 9 -52.87 7.43 30.88
CA ALA A 9 -51.53 7.10 30.29
C ALA A 9 -50.78 8.24 29.57
N ARG A 10 -49.59 8.73 29.98
CA ARG A 10 -48.23 8.22 30.39
C ARG A 10 -47.19 8.33 29.25
N TYR A 11 -46.05 8.96 29.59
CA TYR A 11 -44.72 9.08 28.93
C TYR A 11 -44.54 10.26 27.93
N ALA A 12 -43.80 11.37 28.17
CA ALA A 12 -42.44 11.64 28.74
C ALA A 12 -41.30 11.08 27.85
N LYS A 13 -40.23 11.77 27.42
CA LYS A 13 -39.42 12.94 27.84
C LYS A 13 -38.71 13.52 26.57
N LYS A 14 -38.17 14.74 26.49
CA LYS A 14 -36.96 15.26 27.19
C LYS A 14 -36.86 16.79 27.06
N LEU A 15 -36.47 17.44 28.16
CA LEU A 15 -36.10 18.85 28.28
C LEU A 15 -34.59 18.95 28.58
N ALA A 16 -33.98 20.03 28.11
CA ALA A 16 -32.62 20.46 28.39
C ALA A 16 -32.55 21.46 29.55
N SER A 17 -31.33 21.66 30.04
CA SER A 17 -30.77 22.92 30.59
C SER A 17 -30.60 23.06 32.11
N LEU A 18 -29.31 22.98 32.50
CA LEU A 18 -28.49 23.98 33.22
C LEU A 18 -28.51 24.17 34.75
N VAL A 19 -27.28 24.42 35.22
CA VAL A 19 -26.79 25.14 36.41
C VAL A 19 -26.43 24.32 37.66
N GLY A 20 -25.11 24.30 37.92
CA GLY A 20 -24.55 24.57 39.25
C GLY A 20 -24.04 23.37 40.01
N LEU A 21 -22.73 23.11 39.99
CA LEU A 21 -22.10 22.39 41.10
C LEU A 21 -20.77 23.00 41.52
N LEU A 22 -20.74 23.18 42.83
CA LEU A 22 -19.80 23.81 43.73
C LEU A 22 -18.49 23.02 43.87
N LEU A 23 -17.40 23.75 44.16
CA LEU A 23 -16.09 23.20 44.53
C LEU A 23 -16.17 22.25 45.74
N LEU A 24 -15.41 21.15 45.65
CA LEU A 24 -14.77 20.52 46.81
C LEU A 24 -13.41 19.94 46.36
N LEU A 25 -12.35 20.66 46.73
CA LEU A 25 -10.97 20.19 46.76
C LEU A 25 -10.81 19.22 47.93
N MET A 26 -10.39 18.00 47.65
CA MET A 26 -9.59 17.20 48.60
C MET A 26 -8.53 16.42 47.81
N ASP A 27 -7.31 16.54 48.32
CA ASP A 27 -6.07 15.97 47.83
C ASP A 27 -6.15 14.45 47.60
N ALA A 28 -5.69 14.03 46.43
CA ALA A 28 -5.11 12.72 46.22
C ALA A 28 -3.84 12.89 45.38
N THR A 29 -2.75 13.29 46.04
CA THR A 29 -1.39 13.06 45.56
C THR A 29 -1.11 11.55 45.56
N SER A 30 -1.68 10.81 44.61
CA SER A 30 -1.11 9.52 44.23
C SER A 30 0.07 9.82 43.32
N ALA A 31 1.28 9.84 43.88
CA ALA A 31 2.48 9.70 43.09
C ALA A 31 2.32 8.43 42.24
N GLN A 32 2.17 8.59 40.91
CA GLN A 32 2.30 7.46 40.00
C GLN A 32 3.66 6.83 40.28
N PRO A 33 3.76 5.49 40.45
CA PRO A 33 5.07 4.86 40.40
C PRO A 33 5.67 5.27 39.06
N ARG A 34 6.91 5.77 39.05
CA ARG A 34 7.67 5.98 37.81
C ARG A 34 7.73 4.62 37.13
N GLY A 35 6.80 4.39 36.20
CA GLY A 35 6.75 3.15 35.44
C GLY A 35 8.10 2.97 34.78
N GLU A 36 8.61 1.75 34.82
CA GLU A 36 9.75 1.39 33.99
C GLU A 36 9.49 1.91 32.55
N PRO A 37 10.50 2.51 31.89
CA PRO A 37 10.33 2.93 30.52
C PRO A 37 9.80 1.75 29.70
N PRO A 38 8.81 1.96 28.81
CA PRO A 38 8.23 0.87 28.04
C PRO A 38 9.33 0.09 27.33
N ALA A 39 9.20 -1.24 27.32
CA ALA A 39 10.19 -2.11 26.70
C ALA A 39 10.48 -1.65 25.26
N PRO A 40 11.75 -1.69 24.82
CA PRO A 40 12.12 -1.18 23.51
C PRO A 40 11.32 -1.88 22.40
N GLN A 41 10.69 -1.10 21.54
CA GLN A 41 9.82 -1.63 20.50
C GLN A 41 10.62 -2.24 19.35
N SER A 42 10.49 -3.56 19.14
CA SER A 42 11.10 -4.27 18.01
C SER A 42 10.73 -3.64 16.67
N ALA A 43 11.71 -3.54 15.77
CA ALA A 43 11.52 -3.03 14.42
C ALA A 43 12.36 -3.80 13.37
N ARG A 44 11.97 -3.61 12.11
CA ARG A 44 12.66 -4.10 10.92
C ARG A 44 12.97 -2.90 10.03
N LEU A 45 14.25 -2.73 9.71
CA LEU A 45 14.72 -1.75 8.74
C LEU A 45 15.18 -2.49 7.49
N GLU A 46 14.45 -2.32 6.39
CA GLU A 46 14.89 -2.77 5.08
C GLU A 46 15.85 -1.74 4.49
N LEU A 47 17.10 -2.11 4.29
CA LEU A 47 18.10 -1.27 3.64
C LEU A 47 18.25 -1.68 2.17
N ILE A 48 17.92 -0.78 1.26
CA ILE A 48 17.98 -0.99 -0.19
C ILE A 48 19.12 -0.15 -0.74
N ASN A 49 20.16 -0.81 -1.26
CA ASN A 49 21.31 -0.16 -1.86
C ASN A 49 21.12 -0.05 -3.37
N ALA A 50 20.69 1.11 -3.83
CA ALA A 50 20.60 1.43 -5.25
C ALA A 50 21.82 2.20 -5.77
N SER A 51 22.86 2.38 -4.94
CA SER A 51 24.11 2.99 -5.38
C SER A 51 24.96 2.00 -6.17
N SER A 52 25.96 2.50 -6.89
CA SER A 52 26.91 1.68 -7.65
C SER A 52 28.03 1.06 -6.80
N SER A 53 27.95 1.14 -5.46
CA SER A 53 29.02 0.67 -4.57
C SER A 53 28.46 -0.06 -3.36
N GLU A 54 29.22 -0.98 -2.79
CA GLU A 54 28.86 -1.65 -1.54
C GLU A 54 28.73 -0.63 -0.41
N ILE A 55 27.68 -0.73 0.39
CA ILE A 55 27.47 0.09 1.60
C ILE A 55 27.48 -0.79 2.85
N HIS A 56 27.98 -0.22 3.96
CA HIS A 56 28.05 -0.87 5.26
C HIS A 56 27.14 -0.12 6.24
N ALA A 57 26.26 -0.84 6.92
CA ALA A 57 25.37 -0.27 7.93
C ALA A 57 25.91 -0.55 9.34
N TYR A 58 26.07 0.50 10.13
CA TYR A 58 26.55 0.44 11.51
C TYR A 58 25.46 0.91 12.46
N TRP A 59 25.12 0.11 13.46
CA TRP A 59 24.27 0.56 14.55
C TRP A 59 25.07 1.50 15.46
N LEU A 60 24.64 2.75 15.55
CA LEU A 60 25.16 3.74 16.48
C LEU A 60 24.49 3.58 17.84
N ARG A 61 25.29 3.26 18.86
CA ARG A 61 24.83 3.13 20.24
C ARG A 61 24.83 4.47 20.96
N GLU A 62 24.14 4.53 22.09
CA GLU A 62 24.01 5.75 22.90
C GLU A 62 25.36 6.24 23.47
N ASP A 63 26.32 5.34 23.70
CA ASP A 63 27.68 5.66 24.14
C ASP A 63 28.58 6.20 23.00
N GLY A 64 28.04 6.36 21.79
CA GLY A 64 28.75 6.80 20.60
C GLY A 64 29.53 5.70 19.88
N SER A 65 29.56 4.47 20.40
CA SER A 65 30.20 3.35 19.72
C SER A 65 29.35 2.84 18.56
N GLU A 66 30.03 2.40 17.49
CA GLU A 66 29.39 1.84 16.29
C GLU A 66 29.63 0.33 16.21
N ARG A 67 28.58 -0.43 15.84
CA ARG A 67 28.69 -1.86 15.55
C ARG A 67 28.25 -2.13 14.12
N LEU A 68 29.14 -2.71 13.31
CA LEU A 68 28.79 -3.20 11.97
C LEU A 68 27.63 -4.19 12.09
N THR A 69 26.56 -3.92 11.35
CA THR A 69 25.35 -4.74 11.33
C THR A 69 25.31 -5.61 10.09
N LEU A 70 25.50 -5.02 8.91
CA LEU A 70 25.53 -5.75 7.64
C LEU A 70 26.26 -4.96 6.54
N LYS A 71 26.52 -5.64 5.42
CA LYS A 71 27.02 -5.05 4.17
C LYS A 71 26.02 -5.33 3.05
N VAL A 72 25.68 -4.35 2.24
CA VAL A 72 24.73 -4.49 1.12
C VAL A 72 25.46 -4.19 -0.18
N GLN A 73 25.49 -5.17 -1.09
CA GLN A 73 26.04 -5.02 -2.43
C GLN A 73 25.22 -4.00 -3.25
N PRO A 74 25.78 -3.43 -4.34
CA PRO A 74 24.99 -2.71 -5.34
C PRO A 74 23.76 -3.50 -5.78
N ASP A 75 22.64 -2.82 -5.97
CA ASP A 75 21.30 -3.39 -6.25
C ASP A 75 20.80 -4.41 -5.20
N GLY A 76 21.49 -4.49 -4.06
CA GLY A 76 21.18 -5.39 -2.96
C GLY A 76 20.14 -4.81 -2.02
N ARG A 77 19.46 -5.71 -1.31
CA ARG A 77 18.52 -5.40 -0.24
C ARG A 77 18.73 -6.34 0.94
N GLN A 78 18.73 -5.80 2.16
CA GLN A 78 18.81 -6.61 3.37
C GLN A 78 18.02 -6.02 4.53
N ASN A 79 17.49 -6.94 5.34
CA ASN A 79 16.72 -6.60 6.52
C ASN A 79 17.60 -6.54 7.78
N ILE A 80 17.46 -5.46 8.54
CA ILE A 80 18.04 -5.31 9.87
C ILE A 80 16.94 -5.47 10.92
N ARG A 81 17.07 -6.49 11.77
CA ARG A 81 16.30 -6.56 13.01
C ARG A 81 16.89 -5.57 14.01
N THR A 82 16.08 -4.61 14.43
CA THR A 82 16.49 -3.47 15.25
C THR A 82 15.37 -3.08 16.22
N THR A 83 15.49 -1.92 16.86
CA THR A 83 14.47 -1.31 17.69
C THR A 83 14.11 0.06 17.13
N VAL A 84 12.87 0.50 17.30
CA VAL A 84 12.47 1.90 17.14
C VAL A 84 13.38 2.79 18.00
N GLY A 85 13.87 3.88 17.43
CA GLY A 85 14.82 4.81 18.03
C GLY A 85 16.27 4.58 17.60
N HIS A 86 16.66 3.34 17.25
CA HIS A 86 18.03 3.04 16.82
C HIS A 86 18.41 3.84 15.56
N ILE A 87 19.66 4.31 15.53
CA ILE A 87 20.25 5.00 14.39
C ILE A 87 21.23 4.07 13.70
N HIS A 88 21.12 3.95 12.38
CA HIS A 88 22.05 3.23 11.52
C HIS A 88 22.83 4.22 10.65
N VAL A 89 24.15 4.23 10.79
CA VAL A 89 25.07 5.01 9.98
C VAL A 89 25.46 4.20 8.76
N ILE A 90 25.25 4.76 7.57
CA ILE A 90 25.58 4.14 6.29
C ILE A 90 26.94 4.67 5.83
N ARG A 91 27.89 3.77 5.59
CA ARG A 91 29.26 4.11 5.17
C ARG A 91 29.62 3.39 3.87
N ASP A 92 30.58 3.93 3.13
CA ASP A 92 31.24 3.20 2.04
C ASP A 92 32.23 2.16 2.58
N SER A 93 32.83 1.39 1.67
CA SER A 93 33.83 0.37 2.01
C SER A 93 35.13 0.93 2.62
N ASN A 94 35.39 2.24 2.50
CA ASN A 94 36.53 2.94 3.09
C ASN A 94 36.18 3.58 4.44
N GLY A 95 34.95 3.41 4.93
CA GLY A 95 34.48 3.96 6.20
C GLY A 95 33.98 5.41 6.13
N LYS A 96 33.94 6.03 4.95
CA LYS A 96 33.36 7.37 4.78
C LYS A 96 31.86 7.28 5.01
N GLU A 97 31.33 8.19 5.81
CA GLU A 97 29.89 8.31 6.03
C GLU A 97 29.17 8.84 4.79
N LEU A 98 28.07 8.19 4.43
CA LEU A 98 27.24 8.50 3.28
C LEU A 98 25.85 9.00 3.67
N ASP A 99 25.24 8.38 4.70
CA ASP A 99 23.89 8.71 5.18
C ASP A 99 23.69 8.24 6.63
N ARG A 100 22.61 8.69 7.28
CA ARG A 100 22.14 8.21 8.58
C ARG A 100 20.64 8.02 8.55
N VAL A 101 20.18 6.87 9.05
CA VAL A 101 18.75 6.55 9.16
C VAL A 101 18.39 6.16 10.59
N GLN A 102 17.44 6.89 11.17
CA GLN A 102 16.80 6.49 12.42
C GLN A 102 15.59 5.60 12.11
N CYS A 103 15.48 4.47 12.79
CA CYS A 103 14.30 3.63 12.73
C CYS A 103 13.18 4.26 13.56
N THR A 104 12.15 4.80 12.92
CA THR A 104 11.07 5.53 13.60
C THR A 104 9.78 4.72 13.74
N GLN A 105 9.71 3.56 13.07
CA GLN A 105 8.51 2.72 13.03
C GLN A 105 8.88 1.22 13.03
N PRO A 106 7.96 0.33 13.43
CA PRO A 106 8.19 -1.12 13.43
C PRO A 106 8.62 -1.70 12.08
N ILE A 107 8.12 -1.14 10.99
CA ILE A 107 8.43 -1.54 9.62
C ILE A 107 8.85 -0.29 8.87
N GLN A 108 10.12 -0.23 8.45
CA GLN A 108 10.68 0.92 7.75
C GLN A 108 11.59 0.47 6.62
N GLY A 109 11.46 1.10 5.46
CA GLY A 109 12.38 0.98 4.34
C GLY A 109 13.29 2.19 4.29
N HIS A 110 14.54 1.98 3.88
CA HIS A 110 15.50 3.04 3.58
C HIS A 110 16.15 2.76 2.24
N TYR A 111 15.77 3.56 1.25
CA TYR A 111 16.34 3.55 -0.08
C TYR A 111 17.53 4.50 -0.13
N PHE A 112 18.72 3.95 -0.39
CA PHE A 112 19.97 4.70 -0.53
C PHE A 112 20.49 4.65 -1.95
N HIS A 113 20.72 5.82 -2.55
CA HIS A 113 21.27 5.95 -3.91
C HIS A 113 22.57 6.77 -3.95
N HIS A 114 22.65 7.89 -3.23
CA HIS A 114 23.88 8.68 -3.11
C HIS A 114 23.95 9.45 -1.79
N ALA A 115 25.16 9.86 -1.41
CA ALA A 115 25.36 10.71 -0.24
C ALA A 115 24.69 12.09 -0.42
N GLY A 116 24.13 12.63 0.66
CA GLY A 116 23.42 13.91 0.65
C GLY A 116 22.04 13.88 -0.03
N GLN A 117 21.50 12.68 -0.29
CA GLN A 117 20.12 12.53 -0.77
C GLN A 117 19.11 13.09 0.25
N ILE A 118 18.06 13.73 -0.25
CA ILE A 118 16.91 14.17 0.53
C ILE A 118 15.85 13.07 0.47
N ARG A 119 15.31 12.69 1.63
CA ARG A 119 14.19 11.73 1.65
C ARG A 119 12.93 12.40 1.12
N LEU A 120 12.25 11.78 0.16
CA LEU A 120 10.99 12.30 -0.37
C LEU A 120 9.94 12.52 0.72
N ALA A 121 9.91 11.64 1.73
CA ALA A 121 9.07 11.78 2.93
C ALA A 121 9.27 13.10 3.69
N GLY A 122 10.43 13.75 3.57
CA GLY A 122 10.72 15.05 4.19
C GLY A 122 10.24 16.26 3.38
N LEU A 123 9.77 16.05 2.15
CA LEU A 123 9.32 17.13 1.24
C LEU A 123 7.80 17.14 1.02
N VAL A 124 7.08 16.11 1.48
CA VAL A 124 5.65 15.93 1.12
C VAL A 124 4.74 17.04 1.64
N ASP A 125 5.13 17.74 2.71
CA ASP A 125 4.37 18.85 3.28
C ASP A 125 4.66 20.19 2.58
N GLU A 126 5.77 20.28 1.83
CA GLU A 126 6.20 21.51 1.15
C GLU A 126 5.75 21.59 -0.31
N LEU A 127 5.47 20.43 -0.92
CA LEU A 127 5.11 20.32 -2.33
C LEU A 127 3.58 20.35 -2.51
N PRO A 128 3.06 20.91 -3.63
CA PRO A 128 1.63 20.92 -3.90
C PRO A 128 1.09 19.50 -4.13
N HIS A 129 -0.09 19.22 -3.59
CA HIS A 129 -0.77 17.93 -3.74
C HIS A 129 -1.67 17.92 -4.98
N ASN A 130 -1.92 16.74 -5.52
CA ASN A 130 -2.80 16.50 -6.68
C ASN A 130 -2.42 17.27 -7.96
N GLN A 131 -1.15 17.68 -8.07
CA GLN A 131 -0.57 18.29 -9.25
C GLN A 131 0.63 17.46 -9.73
N VAL A 132 0.76 17.26 -11.04
CA VAL A 132 1.95 16.62 -11.62
C VAL A 132 3.11 17.61 -11.61
N LEU A 133 4.21 17.19 -11.00
CA LEU A 133 5.44 17.94 -10.77
C LEU A 133 6.62 17.20 -11.40
N LYS A 134 7.71 17.91 -11.62
CA LYS A 134 9.01 17.28 -11.83
C LYS A 134 9.55 16.73 -10.50
N ILE A 135 10.35 15.66 -10.56
CA ILE A 135 11.09 15.19 -9.37
C ILE A 135 12.02 16.33 -8.89
N PRO A 136 11.97 16.74 -7.61
CA PRO A 136 12.92 17.70 -7.07
C PRO A 136 14.36 17.17 -7.10
N ALA A 137 15.33 18.06 -7.22
CA ALA A 137 16.73 17.67 -7.27
C ALA A 137 17.19 16.98 -5.96
N ASN A 138 18.13 16.05 -6.08
CA ASN A 138 18.77 15.34 -4.96
C ASN A 138 17.82 14.51 -4.08
N VAL A 139 16.61 14.17 -4.53
CA VAL A 139 15.68 13.32 -3.77
C VAL A 139 16.05 11.84 -3.95
N ASN A 140 15.79 11.01 -2.93
CA ASN A 140 16.01 9.56 -2.93
C ASN A 140 14.99 8.77 -3.80
N VAL A 141 14.75 9.26 -5.02
CA VAL A 141 13.95 8.65 -6.08
C VAL A 141 14.88 8.41 -7.28
N PRO A 142 14.82 7.23 -7.93
CA PRO A 142 15.63 6.96 -9.12
C PRO A 142 15.43 8.02 -10.22
N ALA A 143 16.51 8.38 -10.92
CA ALA A 143 16.47 9.31 -12.06
C ALA A 143 15.62 8.81 -13.26
N PHE A 144 15.25 7.53 -13.26
CA PHE A 144 14.27 6.94 -14.16
C PHE A 144 12.91 7.67 -14.09
N TYR A 145 12.50 8.06 -12.88
CA TYR A 145 11.27 8.82 -12.70
C TYR A 145 11.51 10.30 -12.96
N THR A 146 10.63 10.91 -13.73
CA THR A 146 10.70 12.34 -14.05
C THR A 146 9.47 13.11 -13.57
N LYS A 147 8.40 12.38 -13.23
CA LYS A 147 7.10 12.90 -12.80
C LYS A 147 6.76 12.45 -11.39
N LEU A 148 6.19 13.36 -10.60
CA LEU A 148 5.70 13.14 -9.23
C LEU A 148 4.31 13.75 -9.09
N ILE A 149 3.42 13.07 -8.39
CA ILE A 149 2.21 13.66 -7.80
C ILE A 149 2.09 13.20 -6.36
N LEU A 150 1.62 14.08 -5.48
CA LEU A 150 1.34 13.74 -4.08
C LEU A 150 -0.16 13.57 -3.88
N ALA A 151 -0.59 12.37 -3.52
CA ALA A 151 -1.97 12.01 -3.18
C ALA A 151 -2.19 12.18 -1.68
N GLY A 152 -2.58 13.39 -1.25
CA GLY A 152 -2.74 13.68 0.19
C GLY A 152 -1.43 13.47 0.96
N GLY A 153 -0.31 13.81 0.32
CA GLY A 153 1.06 13.58 0.80
C GLY A 153 1.68 12.26 0.33
N TYR A 154 0.90 11.24 -0.06
CA TYR A 154 1.45 9.96 -0.49
C TYR A 154 2.12 10.06 -1.87
N PRO A 155 3.39 9.67 -2.05
CA PRO A 155 4.07 9.84 -3.33
C PRO A 155 3.66 8.83 -4.41
N VAL A 156 3.39 9.35 -5.60
CA VAL A 156 3.21 8.58 -6.83
C VAL A 156 4.20 9.09 -7.88
N VAL A 157 5.00 8.20 -8.45
CA VAL A 157 6.05 8.53 -9.42
C VAL A 157 5.81 7.84 -10.76
N GLY A 158 6.24 8.48 -11.84
CA GLY A 158 6.19 7.94 -13.21
C GLY A 158 7.39 8.40 -14.03
N SER A 159 7.73 7.63 -15.07
CA SER A 159 8.77 8.02 -16.02
C SER A 159 8.28 9.19 -16.90
N SER A 160 9.10 9.62 -17.86
CA SER A 160 8.66 10.60 -18.86
C SER A 160 7.58 10.06 -19.80
N SER A 161 7.50 8.73 -19.96
CA SER A 161 6.59 8.06 -20.88
C SER A 161 5.16 7.96 -20.33
N VAL A 162 5.01 7.83 -19.01
CA VAL A 162 3.71 7.73 -18.33
C VAL A 162 2.85 8.97 -18.58
N ASP A 163 1.58 8.81 -18.95
CA ASP A 163 0.63 9.90 -19.13
C ASP A 163 0.31 10.60 -17.78
N ASP A 164 0.30 11.93 -17.77
CA ASP A 164 -0.04 12.73 -16.58
C ASP A 164 -1.42 12.39 -16.00
N TYR A 165 -2.37 11.96 -16.83
CA TYR A 165 -3.67 11.49 -16.37
C TYR A 165 -3.59 10.20 -15.56
N ALA A 166 -2.63 9.32 -15.82
CA ALA A 166 -2.43 8.11 -15.03
C ALA A 166 -2.00 8.45 -13.60
N LEU A 167 -1.06 9.40 -13.45
CA LEU A 167 -0.68 9.93 -12.14
C LEU A 167 -1.88 10.57 -11.41
N LYS A 168 -2.68 11.35 -12.12
CA LYS A 168 -3.88 12.00 -11.54
C LYS A 168 -4.94 11.00 -11.10
N GLU A 169 -5.24 9.99 -11.91
CA GLU A 169 -6.21 8.94 -11.57
C GLU A 169 -5.71 8.11 -10.38
N ALA A 170 -4.42 7.75 -10.35
CA ALA A 170 -3.84 7.09 -9.19
C ALA A 170 -3.96 7.94 -7.92
N ALA A 171 -3.67 9.25 -8.01
CA ALA A 171 -3.80 10.15 -6.88
C ALA A 171 -5.25 10.29 -6.39
N PHE A 172 -6.22 10.36 -7.31
CA PHE A 172 -7.64 10.36 -6.98
C PHE A 172 -8.05 9.10 -6.19
N LEU A 173 -7.71 7.91 -6.70
CA LEU A 173 -8.05 6.64 -6.04
C LEU A 173 -7.37 6.53 -4.66
N ILE A 174 -6.07 6.84 -4.58
CA ILE A 174 -5.32 6.80 -3.31
C ILE A 174 -5.92 7.75 -2.26
N ASN A 175 -6.31 8.97 -2.65
CA ASN A 175 -6.99 9.91 -1.76
C ASN A 175 -8.29 9.34 -1.20
N GLN A 176 -9.08 8.65 -2.03
CA GLN A 176 -10.32 8.00 -1.59
C GLN A 176 -10.03 6.87 -0.59
N LEU A 177 -9.09 5.98 -0.93
CA LEU A 177 -8.70 4.83 -0.10
C LEU A 177 -8.13 5.24 1.26
N LEU A 178 -7.45 6.40 1.34
CA LEU A 178 -6.83 6.91 2.58
C LEU A 178 -7.62 8.02 3.28
N SER A 179 -8.78 8.43 2.75
CA SER A 179 -9.54 9.60 3.24
C SER A 179 -9.89 9.57 4.74
N LYS A 180 -10.05 8.37 5.32
CA LYS A 180 -10.34 8.15 6.76
C LYS A 180 -9.11 7.72 7.55
N ARG A 181 -7.92 7.73 6.94
CA ARG A 181 -6.69 7.10 7.45
C ARG A 181 -5.45 7.99 7.34
N PRO A 182 -5.47 9.26 7.81
CA PRO A 182 -4.31 10.15 7.72
C PRO A 182 -3.07 9.62 8.48
N ALA A 183 -3.27 8.99 9.65
CA ALA A 183 -2.17 8.39 10.41
C ALA A 183 -1.52 7.21 9.67
N THR A 184 -2.33 6.39 8.99
CA THR A 184 -1.87 5.29 8.13
C THR A 184 -1.09 5.83 6.93
N CYS A 185 -1.63 6.85 6.24
CA CYS A 185 -0.94 7.53 5.14
C CYS A 185 0.45 8.04 5.58
N ALA A 186 0.50 8.78 6.69
CA ALA A 186 1.75 9.30 7.23
C ALA A 186 2.73 8.18 7.63
N ALA A 187 2.25 7.05 8.12
CA ALA A 187 3.09 5.87 8.40
C ALA A 187 3.63 5.25 7.10
N MET A 188 2.81 5.10 6.06
CA MET A 188 3.27 4.59 4.77
C MET A 188 4.39 5.47 4.20
N ILE A 189 4.21 6.80 4.21
CA ILE A 189 5.20 7.78 3.74
C ILE A 189 6.50 7.66 4.55
N ARG A 190 6.44 7.70 5.89
CA ARG A 190 7.63 7.59 6.75
C ARG A 190 8.35 6.25 6.60
N SER A 191 7.61 5.18 6.32
CA SER A 191 8.18 3.85 6.06
C SER A 191 8.88 3.76 4.69
N GLY A 192 8.88 4.82 3.88
CA GLY A 192 9.53 4.87 2.57
C GLY A 192 8.64 4.43 1.41
N SER A 193 7.34 4.27 1.64
CA SER A 193 6.43 3.76 0.62
C SER A 193 6.11 4.78 -0.48
N ARG A 194 6.02 4.31 -1.72
CA ARG A 194 5.59 5.07 -2.90
C ARG A 194 4.90 4.16 -3.92
N MET A 195 4.01 4.75 -4.71
CA MET A 195 3.44 4.11 -5.90
C MET A 195 4.30 4.45 -7.13
N CYS A 196 4.62 3.45 -7.94
CA CYS A 196 5.35 3.59 -9.19
C CYS A 196 4.42 3.21 -10.36
N ILE A 197 4.17 4.15 -11.26
CA ILE A 197 3.36 3.91 -12.45
C ILE A 197 4.29 3.50 -13.59
N MET A 198 3.98 2.37 -14.21
CA MET A 198 4.62 1.92 -15.45
C MET A 198 3.86 2.48 -16.65
N SER A 199 4.57 2.95 -17.67
CA SER A 199 3.95 3.13 -18.98
C SER A 199 3.51 1.77 -19.55
N GLU A 200 2.68 1.81 -20.58
CA GLU A 200 2.19 0.63 -21.29
C GLU A 200 3.31 -0.26 -21.88
N ASP A 201 4.50 0.33 -22.14
CA ASP A 201 5.68 -0.34 -22.69
C ASP A 201 6.84 -0.55 -21.68
N GLU A 202 6.66 -0.13 -20.43
CA GLU A 202 7.55 -0.42 -19.30
C GLU A 202 7.03 -1.62 -18.50
N PHE A 203 7.91 -2.52 -18.03
CA PHE A 203 7.52 -3.72 -17.27
C PHE A 203 8.13 -3.75 -15.87
N THR A 204 7.64 -4.68 -15.04
CA THR A 204 8.02 -4.83 -13.63
C THR A 204 9.52 -4.70 -13.40
N THR A 205 10.35 -5.41 -14.15
CA THR A 205 11.81 -5.40 -13.93
C THR A 205 12.54 -4.23 -14.59
N ASP A 206 11.85 -3.44 -15.41
CA ASP A 206 12.39 -2.17 -15.93
C ASP A 206 12.37 -1.08 -14.85
N LEU A 207 11.44 -1.17 -13.89
CA LEU A 207 11.42 -0.30 -12.71
C LEU A 207 12.67 -0.53 -11.84
N PRO A 208 13.42 0.54 -11.47
CA PRO A 208 14.64 0.42 -10.68
C PRO A 208 14.46 -0.36 -9.36
N GLU A 209 13.31 -0.20 -8.71
CA GLU A 209 12.93 -0.85 -7.45
C GLU A 209 12.84 -2.37 -7.54
N PHE A 210 12.53 -2.90 -8.73
CA PHE A 210 12.19 -4.31 -8.94
C PHE A 210 13.15 -5.02 -9.89
N ARG A 211 14.16 -4.33 -10.42
CA ARG A 211 15.20 -4.90 -11.30
C ARG A 211 15.82 -6.18 -10.76
N TRP A 212 16.03 -6.26 -9.44
CA TRP A 212 16.59 -7.43 -8.76
C TRP A 212 15.79 -8.72 -9.00
N LEU A 213 14.48 -8.63 -9.29
CA LEU A 213 13.63 -9.78 -9.61
C LEU A 213 14.08 -10.49 -10.88
N ALA A 214 14.67 -9.76 -11.84
CA ALA A 214 15.16 -10.32 -13.10
C ALA A 214 16.20 -11.44 -12.90
N ALA A 215 16.90 -11.44 -11.75
CA ALA A 215 17.94 -12.42 -11.44
C ALA A 215 17.39 -13.81 -11.03
N ARG A 216 16.09 -13.95 -10.76
CA ARG A 216 15.50 -15.23 -10.29
C ARG A 216 14.16 -15.51 -10.94
N SER A 217 14.03 -16.69 -11.52
CA SER A 217 12.76 -17.21 -12.01
C SER A 217 12.19 -18.23 -11.02
N PRO A 218 10.89 -18.16 -10.68
CA PRO A 218 10.17 -19.25 -10.00
C PRO A 218 9.83 -20.42 -10.92
N VAL A 219 10.09 -20.32 -12.22
CA VAL A 219 9.72 -21.33 -13.22
C VAL A 219 10.95 -21.74 -14.02
N ASP A 220 11.24 -23.05 -14.01
CA ASP A 220 12.34 -23.63 -14.76
C ASP A 220 12.19 -23.36 -16.27
N GLY A 221 13.29 -23.03 -16.93
CA GLY A 221 13.32 -22.75 -18.37
C GLY A 221 12.74 -21.39 -18.78
N VAL A 222 12.22 -20.59 -17.85
CA VAL A 222 11.81 -19.20 -18.09
C VAL A 222 12.83 -18.26 -17.43
N ALA A 223 13.32 -17.25 -18.16
CA ALA A 223 14.21 -16.25 -17.58
C ALA A 223 13.47 -15.42 -16.51
N GLY A 224 14.15 -15.05 -15.41
CA GLY A 224 13.53 -14.30 -14.31
C GLY A 224 12.89 -12.99 -14.80
N ARG A 225 13.61 -12.23 -15.64
CA ARG A 225 13.08 -11.03 -16.29
C ARG A 225 11.76 -11.30 -17.00
N ASP A 226 11.73 -12.28 -17.89
CA ASP A 226 10.53 -12.56 -18.68
C ASP A 226 9.39 -13.11 -17.82
N TYR A 227 9.70 -13.87 -16.76
CA TYR A 227 8.69 -14.30 -15.80
C TYR A 227 8.03 -13.12 -15.11
N TRP A 228 8.81 -12.24 -14.48
CA TRP A 228 8.27 -11.13 -13.68
C TRP A 228 7.61 -10.05 -14.53
N ASP A 229 8.11 -9.81 -15.73
CA ASP A 229 7.50 -8.89 -16.69
C ASP A 229 6.20 -9.46 -17.29
N ALA A 230 6.08 -10.79 -17.42
CA ALA A 230 4.87 -11.45 -17.93
C ALA A 230 3.82 -11.74 -16.86
N ARG A 231 4.25 -11.83 -15.60
CA ARG A 231 3.41 -12.29 -14.48
C ARG A 231 2.30 -11.31 -14.14
N ALA A 232 2.60 -10.01 -14.09
CA ALA A 232 1.65 -9.02 -13.67
C ALA A 232 1.95 -7.63 -14.22
N ARG A 233 0.93 -6.77 -14.18
CA ARG A 233 1.05 -5.31 -14.40
C ARG A 233 0.93 -4.52 -13.11
N GLY A 234 1.02 -5.18 -11.95
CA GLY A 234 1.06 -4.55 -10.65
C GLY A 234 1.80 -5.42 -9.64
N LEU A 235 2.31 -4.77 -8.60
CA LEU A 235 2.89 -5.40 -7.41
C LEU A 235 2.55 -4.57 -6.17
N GLY A 236 2.02 -5.22 -5.15
CA GLY A 236 1.77 -4.62 -3.85
C GLY A 236 3.05 -4.46 -3.02
N GLY A 237 3.02 -3.49 -2.10
CA GLY A 237 4.06 -3.37 -1.08
C GLY A 237 4.02 -4.53 -0.07
N SER A 238 5.13 -4.75 0.64
CA SER A 238 5.27 -5.77 1.68
C SER A 238 6.04 -5.25 2.91
N GLU A 239 6.20 -6.08 3.94
CA GLU A 239 7.04 -5.70 5.10
C GLU A 239 8.49 -5.39 4.70
N THR A 240 8.99 -6.00 3.62
CA THR A 240 10.38 -5.88 3.13
C THR A 240 10.49 -5.19 1.78
N ASP A 241 9.39 -4.72 1.20
CA ASP A 241 9.40 -3.92 -0.03
C ASP A 241 8.42 -2.75 0.13
N PRO A 242 8.90 -1.51 0.24
CA PRO A 242 8.02 -0.36 0.44
C PRO A 242 7.28 0.06 -0.84
N PHE A 243 7.61 -0.53 -1.99
CA PHE A 243 7.14 -0.06 -3.28
C PHE A 243 5.89 -0.79 -3.74
N CYS A 244 4.97 -0.03 -4.32
CA CYS A 244 3.77 -0.53 -4.97
C CYS A 244 3.82 -0.10 -6.44
N SER A 245 3.35 -0.91 -7.39
CA SER A 245 3.28 -0.50 -8.79
C SER A 245 2.00 -0.94 -9.48
N VAL A 246 1.64 -0.20 -10.53
CA VAL A 246 0.58 -0.53 -11.48
C VAL A 246 0.91 0.01 -12.87
N GLY A 247 0.33 -0.60 -13.91
CA GLY A 247 0.40 -0.13 -15.29
C GLY A 247 -0.63 0.97 -15.57
N GLU A 248 -0.23 1.98 -16.35
CA GLU A 248 -1.15 3.05 -16.75
C GLU A 248 -2.28 2.58 -17.65
N GLU A 249 -2.07 1.47 -18.39
CA GLU A 249 -3.09 0.91 -19.26
C GLU A 249 -4.34 0.50 -18.47
N ASN A 250 -4.17 0.09 -17.22
CA ASN A 250 -5.29 -0.24 -16.34
C ASN A 250 -5.91 0.99 -15.69
N LEU A 251 -5.08 1.95 -15.25
CA LEU A 251 -5.55 3.20 -14.67
C LEU A 251 -6.41 4.00 -15.66
N LEU A 252 -6.00 4.03 -16.92
CA LEU A 252 -6.62 4.84 -17.96
C LEU A 252 -7.57 4.05 -18.87
N ALA A 253 -7.77 2.76 -18.60
CA ALA A 253 -8.61 1.87 -19.40
C ALA A 253 -8.22 1.90 -20.89
N PHE A 254 -6.96 1.58 -21.18
CA PHE A 254 -6.50 1.44 -22.56
C PHE A 254 -7.13 0.21 -23.22
N LYS A 255 -7.16 0.22 -24.55
CA LYS A 255 -7.54 -0.97 -25.30
C LYS A 255 -6.54 -2.09 -25.02
N ASN A 256 -7.05 -3.31 -24.84
CA ASN A 256 -6.29 -4.52 -24.50
C ASN A 256 -5.60 -4.51 -23.12
N ASP A 257 -6.02 -3.64 -22.20
CA ASP A 257 -5.66 -3.78 -20.79
C ASP A 257 -5.89 -5.23 -20.31
N PRO A 258 -4.85 -5.95 -19.85
CA PRO A 258 -4.98 -7.34 -19.40
C PRO A 258 -5.84 -7.49 -18.13
N TYR A 259 -6.10 -6.39 -17.42
CA TYR A 259 -6.91 -6.31 -16.21
C TYR A 259 -8.19 -5.47 -16.42
N TRP A 260 -8.72 -5.42 -17.64
CA TRP A 260 -9.85 -4.54 -18.02
C TRP A 260 -11.09 -4.66 -17.11
N THR A 261 -11.31 -5.82 -16.48
CA THR A 261 -12.48 -6.07 -15.64
C THR A 261 -12.38 -5.53 -14.22
N GLU A 262 -11.25 -4.92 -13.85
CA GLU A 262 -10.98 -4.37 -12.50
C GLU A 262 -10.02 -3.16 -12.58
N ASN A 263 -9.69 -2.56 -11.43
CA ASN A 263 -8.59 -1.62 -11.30
C ASN A 263 -7.57 -2.12 -10.27
N ILE A 264 -6.46 -2.67 -10.77
CA ILE A 264 -5.47 -3.34 -9.93
C ILE A 264 -4.83 -2.40 -8.90
N LEU A 265 -4.90 -1.07 -9.07
CA LEU A 265 -4.45 -0.15 -8.01
C LEU A 265 -5.19 -0.40 -6.70
N ILE A 266 -6.50 -0.66 -6.72
CA ILE A 266 -7.27 -0.89 -5.50
C ILE A 266 -6.74 -2.13 -4.76
N HIS A 267 -6.43 -3.19 -5.50
CA HIS A 267 -5.81 -4.42 -4.97
C HIS A 267 -4.41 -4.16 -4.41
N GLU A 268 -3.49 -3.68 -5.25
CA GLU A 268 -2.08 -3.57 -4.89
C GLU A 268 -1.87 -2.52 -3.79
N PHE A 269 -2.68 -1.47 -3.80
CA PHE A 269 -2.64 -0.47 -2.75
C PHE A 269 -3.27 -0.96 -1.43
N ALA A 270 -4.19 -1.94 -1.46
CA ALA A 270 -4.67 -2.59 -0.24
C ALA A 270 -3.56 -3.36 0.48
N HIS A 271 -2.73 -4.10 -0.27
CA HIS A 271 -1.51 -4.73 0.27
C HIS A 271 -0.60 -3.69 0.92
N ASN A 272 -0.41 -2.56 0.24
CA ASN A 272 0.45 -1.49 0.72
C ASN A 272 -0.10 -0.80 1.99
N ILE A 273 -1.41 -0.51 2.03
CA ILE A 273 -2.12 0.00 3.21
C ILE A 273 -1.94 -0.98 4.37
N HIS A 274 -2.11 -2.28 4.12
CA HIS A 274 -1.95 -3.31 5.14
C HIS A 274 -0.52 -3.37 5.69
N LEU A 275 0.46 -3.62 4.82
CA LEU A 275 1.81 -4.03 5.23
C LEU A 275 2.76 -2.86 5.50
N ARG A 276 2.50 -1.66 4.96
CA ARG A 276 3.29 -0.44 5.21
C ARG A 276 2.59 0.55 6.14
N GLY A 277 1.27 0.54 6.16
CA GLY A 277 0.45 1.45 6.96
C GLY A 277 -0.03 0.82 8.26
N LEU A 278 -0.97 -0.12 8.16
CA LEU A 278 -1.70 -0.68 9.30
C LEU A 278 -0.75 -1.39 10.27
N LEU A 279 0.21 -2.18 9.80
CA LEU A 279 1.20 -2.81 10.70
C LEU A 279 2.06 -1.83 11.49
N ASN A 280 2.21 -0.59 11.02
CA ASN A 280 2.93 0.46 11.72
C ASN A 280 2.06 1.23 12.74
N VAL A 281 0.73 1.32 12.52
CA VAL A 281 -0.18 2.09 13.39
C VAL A 281 -1.02 1.21 14.33
N ASP A 282 -1.31 -0.03 13.94
CA ASP A 282 -1.98 -1.07 14.72
C ASP A 282 -1.33 -2.43 14.45
N ARG A 283 -0.40 -2.84 15.31
CA ARG A 283 0.31 -4.13 15.22
C ARG A 283 -0.59 -5.35 15.46
N THR A 284 -1.83 -5.15 15.91
CA THR A 284 -2.78 -6.25 16.11
C THR A 284 -3.58 -6.57 14.85
N PHE A 285 -3.61 -5.65 13.87
CA PHE A 285 -4.45 -5.75 12.68
C PHE A 285 -4.25 -7.07 11.93
N ASP A 286 -3.01 -7.39 11.56
CA ASP A 286 -2.70 -8.61 10.79
C ASP A 286 -3.10 -9.90 11.52
N ARG A 287 -2.95 -9.94 12.85
CA ARG A 287 -3.41 -11.09 13.64
C ARG A 287 -4.93 -11.22 13.64
N ARG A 288 -5.65 -10.11 13.66
CA ARG A 288 -7.12 -10.09 13.56
C ARG A 288 -7.55 -10.51 12.17
N LEU A 289 -6.92 -9.96 11.13
CA LEU A 289 -7.15 -10.33 9.73
C LEU A 289 -6.92 -11.82 9.48
N LYS A 290 -5.79 -12.37 9.95
CA LYS A 290 -5.49 -13.80 9.82
C LYS A 290 -6.55 -14.67 10.49
N ARG A 291 -7.03 -14.28 11.68
CA ARG A 291 -8.11 -15.01 12.36
C ARG A 291 -9.42 -14.95 11.57
N THR A 292 -9.75 -13.80 10.98
CA THR A 292 -10.92 -13.62 10.12
C THR A 292 -10.81 -14.53 8.88
N TYR A 293 -9.65 -14.52 8.22
CA TYR A 293 -9.34 -15.41 7.10
C TYR A 293 -9.47 -16.89 7.49
N ASP A 294 -8.82 -17.34 8.57
CA ASP A 294 -8.89 -18.73 9.03
C ASP A 294 -10.36 -19.16 9.30
N THR A 295 -11.19 -18.23 9.81
CA THR A 295 -12.62 -18.46 10.05
C THR A 295 -13.42 -18.56 8.75
N ALA A 296 -13.11 -17.73 7.75
CA ALA A 296 -13.74 -17.77 6.43
C ALA A 296 -13.40 -19.07 5.69
N MET A 297 -12.13 -19.47 5.70
CA MET A 297 -11.67 -20.72 5.09
C MET A 297 -12.30 -21.95 5.77
N ALA A 298 -12.43 -21.94 7.10
CA ALA A 298 -13.11 -23.02 7.84
C ALA A 298 -14.60 -23.17 7.48
N LYS A 299 -15.24 -22.09 7.00
CA LYS A 299 -16.62 -22.11 6.48
C LYS A 299 -16.71 -22.47 5.00
N GLY A 300 -15.57 -22.71 4.33
CA GLY A 300 -15.50 -22.97 2.89
C GLY A 300 -15.76 -21.72 2.04
N LEU A 301 -15.71 -20.52 2.62
CA LEU A 301 -15.78 -19.29 1.84
C LEU A 301 -14.54 -19.18 0.96
N TRP A 302 -14.70 -18.62 -0.23
CA TRP A 302 -13.62 -18.39 -1.21
C TRP A 302 -12.89 -19.65 -1.68
N LYS A 303 -13.42 -20.87 -1.42
CA LYS A 303 -12.75 -22.12 -1.79
C LYS A 303 -12.37 -22.14 -3.28
N GLY A 304 -11.10 -22.42 -3.57
CA GLY A 304 -10.55 -22.48 -4.93
C GLY A 304 -10.45 -21.12 -5.62
N LYS A 305 -10.58 -20.01 -4.88
CA LYS A 305 -10.51 -18.64 -5.39
C LYS A 305 -9.26 -17.93 -4.89
N TYR A 306 -8.86 -16.87 -5.58
CA TYR A 306 -7.61 -16.17 -5.28
C TYR A 306 -7.57 -15.61 -3.85
N ALA A 307 -8.70 -15.13 -3.34
CA ALA A 307 -8.88 -14.73 -1.94
C ALA A 307 -8.60 -15.84 -0.91
N SER A 308 -8.57 -17.13 -1.31
CA SER A 308 -8.22 -18.24 -0.43
C SER A 308 -6.72 -18.54 -0.35
N VAL A 309 -5.89 -17.95 -1.21
CA VAL A 309 -4.46 -18.26 -1.30
C VAL A 309 -3.72 -17.93 0.01
N ASN A 310 -3.98 -16.76 0.59
CA ASN A 310 -3.48 -16.36 1.91
C ASN A 310 -4.30 -15.17 2.44
N HIS A 311 -4.06 -14.76 3.69
CA HIS A 311 -4.82 -13.69 4.33
C HIS A 311 -4.51 -12.28 3.79
N HIS A 312 -3.40 -12.08 3.08
CA HIS A 312 -3.10 -10.82 2.38
C HIS A 312 -3.99 -10.68 1.13
N GLU A 313 -4.04 -11.71 0.28
CA GLU A 313 -4.91 -11.72 -0.90
C GLU A 313 -6.38 -11.64 -0.49
N TYR A 314 -6.76 -12.39 0.55
CA TYR A 314 -8.09 -12.28 1.17
C TYR A 314 -8.47 -10.84 1.51
N PHE A 315 -7.55 -10.06 2.08
CA PHE A 315 -7.80 -8.66 2.36
C PHE A 315 -7.91 -7.83 1.10
N ALA A 316 -6.94 -7.94 0.17
CA ALA A 316 -6.88 -7.13 -1.04
C ALA A 316 -8.12 -7.35 -1.96
N GLU A 317 -8.52 -8.61 -2.15
CA GLU A 317 -9.74 -9.00 -2.85
C GLU A 317 -11.00 -8.45 -2.17
N GLY A 318 -11.03 -8.52 -0.83
CA GLY A 318 -12.10 -7.91 -0.04
C GLY A 318 -12.18 -6.40 -0.21
N VAL A 319 -11.04 -5.72 -0.31
CA VAL A 319 -10.99 -4.26 -0.55
C VAL A 319 -11.52 -3.93 -1.94
N GLN A 320 -11.16 -4.70 -2.97
CA GLN A 320 -11.74 -4.52 -4.31
C GLN A 320 -13.25 -4.68 -4.30
N SER A 321 -13.77 -5.74 -3.67
CA SER A 321 -15.23 -5.93 -3.57
C SER A 321 -15.86 -4.79 -2.74
N TRP A 322 -15.22 -4.34 -1.66
CA TRP A 322 -15.68 -3.21 -0.85
C TRP A 322 -15.83 -1.89 -1.63
N PHE A 323 -15.14 -1.74 -2.76
CA PHE A 323 -15.22 -0.57 -3.64
C PHE A 323 -15.88 -0.85 -4.99
N ASP A 324 -16.63 -1.96 -5.10
CA ASP A 324 -17.35 -2.40 -6.31
C ASP A 324 -16.42 -2.51 -7.55
N ASP A 325 -15.20 -3.03 -7.35
CA ASP A 325 -14.17 -3.14 -8.39
C ASP A 325 -13.67 -4.57 -8.64
N ASN A 326 -14.10 -5.56 -7.85
CA ASN A 326 -13.59 -6.91 -8.03
C ASN A 326 -14.18 -7.58 -9.30
N ARG A 327 -13.52 -8.63 -9.75
CA ARG A 327 -13.96 -9.48 -10.86
C ARG A 327 -15.00 -10.47 -10.38
N GLU A 328 -15.84 -10.92 -11.31
CA GLU A 328 -16.97 -11.78 -10.99
C GLU A 328 -16.98 -13.04 -11.86
N ASN A 329 -17.20 -14.18 -11.22
CA ASN A 329 -17.49 -15.48 -11.85
C ASN A 329 -16.48 -15.92 -12.93
N ASP A 330 -15.19 -15.78 -12.64
CA ASP A 330 -14.12 -16.36 -13.46
C ASP A 330 -13.37 -17.48 -12.71
N HIS A 331 -12.23 -17.89 -13.26
CA HIS A 331 -11.38 -18.89 -12.66
C HIS A 331 -10.98 -18.54 -11.22
N ASP A 332 -10.49 -17.31 -11.02
CA ASP A 332 -9.88 -16.82 -9.79
C ASP A 332 -10.91 -16.20 -8.83
N HIS A 333 -12.08 -15.77 -9.32
CA HIS A 333 -13.08 -15.04 -8.54
C HIS A 333 -14.43 -15.76 -8.47
N ASN A 334 -15.20 -15.52 -7.42
CA ASN A 334 -16.58 -16.01 -7.27
C ASN A 334 -17.59 -14.90 -7.64
N HIS A 335 -18.82 -14.97 -7.14
CA HIS A 335 -19.88 -14.00 -7.39
C HIS A 335 -19.73 -12.67 -6.62
N VAL A 336 -18.75 -12.54 -5.72
CA VAL A 336 -18.67 -11.40 -4.78
C VAL A 336 -17.79 -10.30 -5.37
N ASN A 337 -18.38 -9.39 -6.14
CA ASN A 337 -17.67 -8.26 -6.73
C ASN A 337 -18.04 -6.89 -6.16
N THR A 338 -19.10 -6.81 -5.37
CA THR A 338 -19.57 -5.57 -4.76
C THR A 338 -19.51 -5.57 -3.25
N ARG A 339 -19.62 -4.37 -2.65
CA ARG A 339 -19.68 -4.20 -1.20
C ARG A 339 -20.89 -4.91 -0.62
N ALA A 340 -22.01 -4.85 -1.32
CA ALA A 340 -23.27 -5.45 -0.88
C ALA A 340 -23.14 -6.97 -0.77
N GLU A 341 -22.59 -7.61 -1.81
CA GLU A 341 -22.34 -9.06 -1.79
C GLU A 341 -21.29 -9.43 -0.76
N LEU A 342 -20.23 -8.63 -0.57
CA LEU A 342 -19.22 -8.90 0.44
C LEU A 342 -19.82 -8.91 1.85
N VAL A 343 -20.71 -7.95 2.16
CA VAL A 343 -21.41 -7.88 3.44
C VAL A 343 -22.28 -9.12 3.69
N ASP A 344 -22.95 -9.62 2.65
CA ASP A 344 -23.83 -10.80 2.74
C ASP A 344 -23.03 -12.10 2.82
N TYR A 345 -22.03 -12.26 1.95
CA TYR A 345 -21.23 -13.48 1.80
C TYR A 345 -20.19 -13.65 2.91
N ASP A 346 -19.40 -12.62 3.20
CA ASP A 346 -18.30 -12.65 4.18
C ASP A 346 -18.30 -11.38 5.04
N SER A 347 -19.30 -11.30 5.93
CA SER A 347 -19.42 -10.20 6.91
C SER A 347 -18.16 -9.97 7.75
N GLY A 348 -17.33 -11.00 7.98
CA GLY A 348 -16.07 -10.86 8.71
C GLY A 348 -15.04 -10.04 7.95
N LEU A 349 -14.84 -10.32 6.66
CA LEU A 349 -14.01 -9.51 5.77
C LEU A 349 -14.59 -8.10 5.59
N ALA A 350 -15.92 -8.01 5.46
CA ALA A 350 -16.61 -6.73 5.37
C ALA A 350 -16.37 -5.86 6.61
N ASP A 351 -16.32 -6.43 7.81
CA ASP A 351 -15.98 -5.73 9.04
C ASP A 351 -14.53 -5.24 9.07
N MET A 352 -13.58 -6.04 8.57
CA MET A 352 -12.19 -5.61 8.42
C MET A 352 -12.07 -4.42 7.44
N CYS A 353 -12.78 -4.48 6.31
CA CYS A 353 -12.83 -3.37 5.35
C CYS A 353 -13.51 -2.13 5.93
N ARG A 354 -14.63 -2.30 6.65
CA ARG A 354 -15.34 -1.22 7.34
C ARG A 354 -14.48 -0.56 8.40
N GLU A 355 -13.69 -1.33 9.14
CA GLU A 355 -12.73 -0.77 10.08
C GLU A 355 -11.79 0.16 9.32
N VAL A 356 -11.13 -0.31 8.26
CA VAL A 356 -10.10 0.44 7.51
C VAL A 356 -10.68 1.65 6.79
N PHE A 357 -11.76 1.49 6.04
CA PHE A 357 -12.26 2.50 5.12
C PHE A 357 -13.49 3.25 5.64
N GLY A 358 -14.07 2.83 6.76
CA GLY A 358 -15.23 3.48 7.37
C GLY A 358 -16.41 3.58 6.41
N ASP A 359 -16.93 4.79 6.28
CA ASP A 359 -18.06 5.15 5.43
C ASP A 359 -17.66 5.65 4.03
N THR A 360 -16.39 5.51 3.64
CA THR A 360 -15.91 5.95 2.31
C THR A 360 -16.76 5.34 1.21
N GLN A 361 -17.43 6.22 0.45
CA GLN A 361 -18.25 5.85 -0.69
C GLN A 361 -17.39 6.02 -1.95
N LEU A 362 -16.79 4.92 -2.41
CA LEU A 362 -16.22 4.79 -3.74
C LEU A 362 -16.87 3.56 -4.35
N LYS A 363 -17.65 3.78 -5.42
CA LYS A 363 -18.09 2.73 -6.33
C LYS A 363 -17.27 2.93 -7.59
N TYR A 364 -16.29 2.07 -7.81
CA TYR A 364 -15.35 2.27 -8.89
C TYR A 364 -16.08 2.29 -10.24
N THR A 365 -15.66 3.23 -11.08
CA THR A 365 -16.01 3.24 -12.50
C THR A 365 -14.79 3.63 -13.30
N LYS A 366 -14.69 3.10 -14.52
CA LYS A 366 -13.61 3.41 -15.45
C LYS A 366 -13.50 4.93 -15.67
N PRO A 367 -12.28 5.50 -15.77
CA PRO A 367 -12.07 6.95 -15.86
C PRO A 367 -12.78 7.58 -17.06
N THR A 368 -13.00 6.81 -18.12
CA THR A 368 -13.71 7.22 -19.35
C THR A 368 -15.19 7.55 -19.11
N SER A 369 -15.76 7.07 -18.00
CA SER A 369 -17.11 7.46 -17.55
C SER A 369 -17.12 8.70 -16.65
N ARG A 370 -15.93 9.21 -16.26
CA ARG A 370 -15.74 10.30 -15.30
C ARG A 370 -14.84 11.41 -15.86
N LEU A 371 -15.10 11.88 -17.08
CA LEU A 371 -14.30 12.91 -17.77
C LEU A 371 -14.49 14.35 -17.22
N THR A 372 -14.40 14.49 -15.91
CA THR A 372 -14.54 15.75 -15.15
C THR A 372 -13.44 15.81 -14.10
N GLY A 373 -13.23 16.98 -13.47
CA GLY A 373 -12.22 17.13 -12.42
C GLY A 373 -10.81 16.80 -12.93
N HIS A 374 -10.13 15.85 -12.29
CA HIS A 374 -8.75 15.47 -12.65
C HIS A 374 -8.64 14.75 -14.00
N MET A 375 -9.75 14.22 -14.53
CA MET A 375 -9.84 13.60 -15.87
C MET A 375 -10.40 14.55 -16.94
N ALA A 376 -10.66 15.81 -16.62
CA ALA A 376 -11.11 16.78 -17.61
C ALA A 376 -10.07 16.94 -18.73
N GLY A 377 -10.47 16.65 -19.97
CA GLY A 377 -9.61 16.73 -21.15
C GLY A 377 -8.88 15.44 -21.52
N TYR A 378 -9.05 14.35 -20.76
CA TYR A 378 -8.57 13.03 -21.16
C TYR A 378 -9.38 12.51 -22.38
N ASP A 379 -8.69 12.07 -23.44
CA ASP A 379 -9.30 11.45 -24.62
C ASP A 379 -8.75 10.04 -24.84
N GLN A 380 -9.57 9.04 -24.50
CA GLN A 380 -9.22 7.63 -24.67
C GLN A 380 -8.89 7.25 -26.12
N LYS A 381 -9.36 7.99 -27.12
CA LYS A 381 -9.05 7.71 -28.54
C LYS A 381 -7.59 7.97 -28.88
N LEU A 382 -6.92 8.81 -28.10
CA LEU A 382 -5.50 9.11 -28.24
C LEU A 382 -4.62 8.15 -27.41
N ALA A 383 -5.24 7.32 -26.56
CA ALA A 383 -4.52 6.38 -25.73
C ALA A 383 -3.86 5.27 -26.58
N PRO A 384 -2.67 4.80 -26.18
CA PRO A 384 -2.06 3.61 -26.74
C PRO A 384 -2.96 2.37 -26.66
N VAL A 385 -2.65 1.38 -27.50
CA VAL A 385 -3.21 0.03 -27.39
C VAL A 385 -2.16 -0.83 -26.71
N PHE A 386 -2.49 -1.37 -25.53
CA PHE A 386 -1.56 -2.23 -24.82
C PHE A 386 -1.24 -3.49 -25.62
N LYS A 387 0.04 -3.85 -25.68
CA LYS A 387 0.51 -5.08 -26.31
C LYS A 387 1.64 -5.69 -25.49
N TRP A 388 1.45 -6.95 -25.11
CA TRP A 388 2.54 -7.76 -24.57
C TRP A 388 3.68 -7.91 -25.59
N PRO A 389 4.95 -7.65 -25.21
CA PRO A 389 6.10 -7.87 -26.07
C PRO A 389 6.23 -9.34 -26.46
N ASP A 390 6.64 -9.61 -27.70
CA ASP A 390 6.74 -10.97 -28.23
C ASP A 390 7.70 -11.85 -27.39
N ARG A 391 8.74 -11.26 -26.77
CA ARG A 391 9.65 -11.94 -25.84
C ARG A 391 8.95 -12.63 -24.67
N LEU A 392 7.79 -12.13 -24.24
CA LEU A 392 7.06 -12.65 -23.07
C LEU A 392 6.14 -13.84 -23.40
N THR A 393 6.00 -14.20 -24.68
CA THR A 393 5.04 -15.23 -25.12
C THR A 393 5.24 -16.57 -24.40
N THR A 394 6.49 -17.03 -24.31
CA THR A 394 6.83 -18.30 -23.63
C THR A 394 6.51 -18.23 -22.14
N ALA A 395 6.95 -17.16 -21.46
CA ALA A 395 6.71 -16.97 -20.04
C ALA A 395 5.22 -16.96 -19.71
N LYS A 396 4.41 -16.21 -20.47
CA LYS A 396 2.96 -16.16 -20.31
C LYS A 396 2.30 -17.53 -20.46
N ARG A 397 2.72 -18.32 -21.46
CA ARG A 397 2.18 -19.67 -21.67
C ARG A 397 2.47 -20.57 -20.47
N GLU A 398 3.69 -20.55 -19.95
CA GLU A 398 4.05 -21.37 -18.79
C GLU A 398 3.34 -20.93 -17.52
N ILE A 399 3.19 -19.62 -17.29
CA ILE A 399 2.42 -19.07 -16.17
C ILE A 399 0.95 -19.54 -16.24
N HIS A 400 0.34 -19.49 -17.43
CA HIS A 400 -1.03 -19.96 -17.62
C HIS A 400 -1.18 -21.46 -17.40
N ARG A 401 -0.25 -22.28 -17.93
CA ARG A 401 -0.22 -23.73 -17.71
C ARG A 401 -0.16 -24.06 -16.22
N LEU A 402 0.75 -23.42 -15.48
CA LEU A 402 0.89 -23.63 -14.03
C LEU A 402 -0.34 -23.16 -13.25
N ALA A 403 -1.05 -22.14 -13.71
CA ALA A 403 -2.31 -21.72 -13.10
C ALA A 403 -3.41 -22.76 -13.28
N GLN A 404 -3.52 -23.34 -14.48
CA GLN A 404 -4.48 -24.41 -14.77
C GLN A 404 -4.20 -25.69 -13.99
N GLU A 405 -2.94 -26.06 -13.83
CA GLU A 405 -2.53 -27.25 -13.06
C GLU A 405 -2.93 -27.13 -11.58
N ARG A 406 -2.68 -25.98 -10.95
CA ARG A 406 -3.09 -25.74 -9.55
C ARG A 406 -4.59 -25.94 -9.35
N SER A 407 -5.40 -25.50 -10.30
CA SER A 407 -6.87 -25.58 -10.20
C SER A 407 -7.45 -26.96 -10.55
N ALA A 408 -6.65 -27.86 -11.13
CA ALA A 408 -7.05 -29.23 -11.38
C ALA A 408 -6.79 -30.16 -10.17
N GLU A 409 -5.99 -29.70 -9.19
CA GLU A 409 -5.64 -30.45 -7.98
C GLU A 409 -6.59 -30.19 -6.78
N ASP A 410 -7.47 -29.19 -6.89
CA ASP A 410 -8.52 -28.81 -5.92
C ASP A 410 -9.90 -29.40 -6.26
#